data_AF-W6Y0P3-F1
#
_entry.id   AF-W6Y0P3-F1
#
_cell.length_a   1.000
_cell.length_b   1.000
_cell.length_c   1.000
_cell.angle_alpha   90.00
_cell.angle_beta   90.00
_cell.angle_gamma   90.00
#
_symmetry.space_group_name_H-M   'P 1'
#
loop_
_entity.id
_entity.type
_entity.pdbx_description
1 polymer ?
#
loop_
_entity_poly.entity_id
_entity_poly.type
_entity_poly.pdbx_seq_one_letter_code
_entity_poly.pdbx_strand_id
1 'polypeptide(L)'
;MNALFNSALRQSTSIRKDLDQFADSASPSPHLQAQLNASLATFARTIDDYGKLARQEPVQTKAEKAQERLKNFRAELDEYRASFKRIKSANEDIQTTEARTELLGRRPHNTATPENPYAQHNLAAQHSAFAPSQPYDPNAPYRPNPYSAGAPQGGQYDREGHLLRENTFFNKTSEQLDEFLDRGRAVLGDLGQQRDMLKGTQRRLYTVANTLGISGDTIRMVERRAKQDKWIFWGGVVVFFLFCWLVIHYLR
;
A
#
# COMPACT_ATOMS: atom_id res chain seq x y z
N MET A 1 14.27 22.52 -4.53
CA MET A 1 13.73 21.87 -5.75
C MET A 1 14.54 20.65 -6.21
N ASN A 2 15.84 20.80 -6.51
CA ASN A 2 16.65 19.70 -7.07
C ASN A 2 16.78 18.46 -6.16
N ALA A 3 16.86 18.65 -4.84
CA ALA A 3 16.92 17.54 -3.90
C ALA A 3 15.65 16.67 -3.92
N LEU A 4 14.46 17.29 -3.95
CA LEU A 4 13.19 16.57 -4.06
C LEU A 4 13.05 15.88 -5.42
N PHE A 5 13.49 16.53 -6.50
CA PHE A 5 13.53 15.91 -7.82
C PHE A 5 14.38 14.63 -7.83
N ASN A 6 15.61 14.70 -7.32
CA ASN A 6 16.50 13.53 -7.24
C ASN A 6 15.95 12.43 -6.31
N SER A 7 15.28 12.82 -5.22
CA SER A 7 14.60 11.87 -4.33
C SER A 7 13.45 11.16 -5.05
N ALA A 8 12.59 11.91 -5.75
CA ALA A 8 11.49 11.37 -6.54
C ALA A 8 12.01 10.41 -7.62
N LEU A 9 13.10 10.77 -8.28
CA LEU A 9 13.70 9.95 -9.33
C LEU A 9 14.24 8.61 -8.77
N ARG A 10 14.92 8.64 -7.62
CA ARG A 10 15.36 7.42 -6.92
C ARG A 10 14.18 6.56 -6.47
N GLN A 11 13.15 7.18 -5.90
CA GLN A 11 11.93 6.48 -5.48
C GLN A 11 11.24 5.82 -6.68
N SER A 12 11.09 6.53 -7.80
CA SER A 12 10.54 6.02 -9.06
C SER A 12 11.32 4.78 -9.56
N THR A 13 12.66 4.86 -9.61
CA THR A 13 13.50 3.70 -10.00
C THR A 13 13.36 2.50 -9.06
N SER A 14 13.22 2.75 -7.74
CA SER A 14 13.03 1.68 -6.76
C SER A 14 11.65 1.03 -6.89
N ILE A 15 10.59 1.84 -7.04
CA ILE A 15 9.21 1.34 -7.23
C ILE A 15 9.15 0.48 -8.49
N ARG A 16 9.78 0.92 -9.58
CA ARG A 16 9.82 0.15 -10.82
C ARG A 16 10.48 -1.22 -10.64
N LYS A 17 11.64 -1.25 -9.98
CA LYS A 17 12.33 -2.52 -9.65
C LYS A 17 11.49 -3.42 -8.76
N ASP A 18 10.86 -2.87 -7.74
CA ASP A 18 10.01 -3.63 -6.81
C ASP A 18 8.75 -4.15 -7.53
N LEU A 19 8.18 -3.39 -8.49
CA LEU A 19 7.06 -3.82 -9.34
C LEU A 19 7.45 -4.94 -10.30
N ASP A 20 8.63 -4.86 -10.92
CA ASP A 20 9.15 -5.90 -11.79
C ASP A 20 9.36 -7.20 -10.98
N GLN A 21 9.96 -7.09 -9.79
CA GLN A 21 10.11 -8.23 -8.87
C GLN A 21 8.76 -8.81 -8.41
N PHE A 22 7.75 -7.96 -8.20
CA PHE A 22 6.39 -8.37 -7.85
C PHE A 22 5.68 -9.09 -9.00
N ALA A 23 5.92 -8.67 -10.24
CA ALA A 23 5.37 -9.26 -11.44
C ALA A 23 5.98 -10.66 -11.72
N ASP A 24 7.28 -10.82 -11.49
CA ASP A 24 7.99 -12.08 -11.72
C ASP A 24 7.67 -13.15 -10.66
N SER A 25 7.21 -12.73 -9.47
CA SER A 25 6.85 -13.66 -8.39
C SER A 25 5.44 -14.22 -8.57
N ALA A 26 5.33 -15.52 -8.88
CA ALA A 26 4.05 -16.25 -8.97
C ALA A 26 3.25 -16.30 -7.64
N SER A 27 3.96 -16.18 -6.51
CA SER A 27 3.36 -16.04 -5.19
C SER A 27 4.03 -14.85 -4.48
N PRO A 28 3.56 -13.62 -4.72
CA PRO A 28 4.25 -12.46 -4.20
C PRO A 28 4.20 -12.42 -2.68
N SER A 29 5.36 -12.18 -2.06
CA SER A 29 5.44 -12.12 -0.60
C SER A 29 4.61 -10.94 -0.05
N PRO A 30 3.82 -11.12 1.03
CA PRO A 30 3.06 -10.04 1.66
C PRO A 30 3.90 -8.84 2.12
N HIS A 31 5.21 -9.04 2.32
CA HIS A 31 6.15 -8.00 2.71
C HIS A 31 6.43 -7.06 1.54
N LEU A 32 6.66 -7.63 0.35
CA LEU A 32 6.89 -6.84 -0.87
C LEU A 32 5.63 -6.02 -1.22
N GLN A 33 4.43 -6.58 -1.00
CA GLN A 33 3.17 -5.83 -1.12
C GLN A 33 3.10 -4.62 -0.17
N ALA A 34 3.45 -4.82 1.10
CA ALA A 34 3.43 -3.75 2.09
C ALA A 34 4.47 -2.67 1.77
N GLN A 35 5.67 -3.09 1.36
CA GLN A 35 6.75 -2.20 0.92
C GLN A 35 6.33 -1.36 -0.30
N LEU A 36 5.74 -1.97 -1.33
CA LEU A 36 5.25 -1.26 -2.52
C LEU A 36 4.16 -0.24 -2.18
N ASN A 37 3.21 -0.60 -1.31
CA ASN A 37 2.19 0.36 -0.87
C ASN A 37 2.80 1.56 -0.13
N ALA A 38 3.79 1.30 0.74
CA ALA A 38 4.49 2.35 1.48
C ALA A 38 5.34 3.25 0.56
N SER A 39 6.04 2.67 -0.42
CA SER A 39 6.87 3.41 -1.37
C SER A 39 6.01 4.26 -2.31
N LEU A 40 4.87 3.75 -2.79
CA LEU A 40 3.88 4.52 -3.57
C LEU A 40 3.29 5.70 -2.79
N ALA A 41 2.96 5.51 -1.51
CA ALA A 41 2.47 6.59 -0.66
C ALA A 41 3.53 7.66 -0.41
N THR A 42 4.78 7.25 -0.19
CA THR A 42 5.92 8.15 0.00
C THR A 42 6.24 8.93 -1.27
N PHE A 43 6.16 8.29 -2.42
CA PHE A 43 6.34 8.93 -3.73
C PHE A 43 5.25 9.97 -4.00
N ALA A 44 3.98 9.64 -3.72
CA ALA A 44 2.86 10.58 -3.82
C ALA A 44 3.09 11.86 -3.01
N ARG A 45 3.49 11.72 -1.74
CA ARG A 45 3.81 12.87 -0.88
C ARG A 45 4.98 13.68 -1.43
N THR A 46 6.02 13.01 -1.93
CA THR A 46 7.19 13.65 -2.52
C THR A 46 6.83 14.48 -3.76
N ILE A 47 5.93 13.97 -4.61
CA ILE A 47 5.37 14.68 -5.77
C ILE A 47 4.58 15.91 -5.33
N ASP A 48 3.73 15.77 -4.31
CA ASP A 48 2.93 16.89 -3.79
C ASP A 48 3.82 18.00 -3.22
N ASP A 49 4.86 17.64 -2.47
CA ASP A 49 5.82 18.59 -1.92
C ASP A 49 6.68 19.25 -3.02
N TYR A 50 7.07 18.49 -4.05
CA TYR A 50 7.70 19.05 -5.25
C TYR A 50 6.77 20.03 -5.98
N GLY A 51 5.48 19.72 -6.06
CA GLY A 51 4.45 20.58 -6.64
C GLY A 51 4.25 21.90 -5.89
N LYS A 52 4.32 21.88 -4.56
CA LYS A 52 4.30 23.11 -3.75
C LYS A 52 5.49 24.02 -4.06
N LEU A 53 6.69 23.44 -4.15
CA LEU A 53 7.89 24.20 -4.54
C LEU A 53 7.82 24.72 -5.98
N ALA A 54 7.24 23.94 -6.91
CA ALA A 54 7.04 24.34 -8.30
C ALA A 54 6.15 25.56 -8.47
N ARG A 55 5.14 25.73 -7.60
CA ARG A 55 4.28 26.92 -7.60
C ARG A 55 4.95 28.15 -7.00
N GLN A 56 5.96 27.96 -6.14
CA GLN A 56 6.67 29.04 -5.45
C GLN A 56 7.92 29.51 -6.20
N GLU A 57 8.28 28.88 -7.31
CA GLU A 57 9.46 29.24 -8.11
C GLU A 57 9.20 30.56 -8.88
N PRO A 58 9.96 31.65 -8.61
CA PRO A 58 9.71 32.96 -9.22
C PRO A 58 10.21 33.06 -10.67
N VAL A 59 11.05 32.12 -11.13
CA VAL A 59 11.63 32.13 -12.47
C VAL A 59 10.74 31.33 -13.42
N GLN A 60 10.09 31.99 -14.39
CA GLN A 60 9.15 31.35 -15.33
C GLN A 60 9.71 30.09 -16.00
N THR A 61 10.91 30.16 -16.57
CA THR A 61 11.51 29.02 -17.30
C THR A 61 11.84 27.81 -16.40
N LYS A 62 12.11 28.05 -15.11
CA LYS A 62 12.31 26.96 -14.14
C LYS A 62 10.97 26.42 -13.63
N ALA A 63 9.97 27.29 -13.47
CA ALA A 63 8.62 26.90 -13.10
C ALA A 63 8.00 26.00 -14.17
N GLU A 64 8.11 26.35 -15.45
CA GLU A 64 7.63 25.52 -16.58
C GLU A 64 8.26 24.13 -16.59
N LYS A 65 9.60 24.05 -16.48
CA LYS A 65 10.31 22.76 -16.38
C LYS A 65 9.88 21.96 -15.15
N ALA A 66 9.62 22.63 -14.02
CA ALA A 66 9.15 21.95 -12.82
C ALA A 66 7.71 21.43 -12.98
N GLN A 67 6.84 22.15 -13.68
CA GLN A 67 5.48 21.70 -14.00
C GLN A 67 5.51 20.49 -14.95
N GLU A 68 6.37 20.50 -15.96
CA GLU A 68 6.55 19.35 -16.87
C GLU A 68 7.01 18.10 -16.12
N ARG A 69 8.04 18.24 -15.26
CA ARG A 69 8.52 17.16 -14.39
C ARG A 69 7.42 16.64 -13.46
N LEU A 70 6.62 17.55 -12.89
CA LEU A 70 5.50 17.19 -12.02
C LEU A 70 4.42 16.40 -12.77
N LYS A 71 4.11 16.78 -14.01
CA LYS A 71 3.18 16.06 -14.88
C LYS A 71 3.68 14.64 -15.15
N ASN A 72 4.96 14.49 -15.48
CA ASN A 72 5.57 13.18 -15.73
C ASN A 72 5.53 12.30 -14.47
N PHE A 73 5.93 12.80 -13.31
CA PHE A 73 5.87 12.01 -12.07
C PHE A 73 4.44 11.61 -11.67
N ARG A 74 3.44 12.45 -11.93
CA ARG A 74 2.03 12.09 -11.69
C ARG A 74 1.58 10.97 -12.61
N ALA A 75 1.92 11.05 -13.90
CA ALA A 75 1.63 9.98 -14.85
C ALA A 75 2.31 8.66 -14.45
N GLU A 76 3.60 8.70 -14.07
CA GLU A 76 4.33 7.53 -13.56
C GLU A 76 3.66 6.94 -12.32
N LEU A 77 3.22 7.77 -11.37
CA LEU A 77 2.55 7.31 -10.16
C LEU A 77 1.23 6.59 -10.47
N ASP A 78 0.43 7.13 -11.39
CA ASP A 78 -0.84 6.53 -11.80
C ASP A 78 -0.59 5.19 -12.53
N GLU A 79 0.44 5.13 -13.39
CA GLU A 79 0.90 3.90 -14.03
C GLU A 79 1.33 2.85 -13.00
N TYR A 80 2.15 3.22 -12.01
CA TYR A 80 2.61 2.30 -10.96
C TYR A 80 1.45 1.77 -10.12
N ARG A 81 0.46 2.60 -9.79
CA ARG A 81 -0.76 2.15 -9.08
C ARG A 81 -1.58 1.18 -9.93
N ALA A 82 -1.73 1.45 -11.22
CA ALA A 82 -2.45 0.58 -12.14
C ALA A 82 -1.75 -0.78 -12.28
N SER A 83 -0.43 -0.79 -12.48
CA SER A 83 0.38 -2.00 -12.56
C SER A 83 0.33 -2.81 -11.27
N PHE A 84 0.50 -2.16 -10.11
CA PHE A 84 0.39 -2.83 -8.82
C PHE A 84 -0.97 -3.50 -8.64
N LYS A 85 -2.07 -2.79 -8.93
CA LYS A 85 -3.42 -3.33 -8.83
C LYS A 85 -3.63 -4.52 -9.78
N ARG A 86 -3.14 -4.42 -11.02
CA ARG A 86 -3.26 -5.47 -12.03
C ARG A 86 -2.52 -6.75 -11.63
N ILE A 87 -1.27 -6.61 -11.17
CA ILE A 87 -0.47 -7.76 -10.73
C ILE A 87 -1.08 -8.38 -9.47
N LYS A 88 -1.60 -7.55 -8.55
CA LYS A 88 -2.28 -8.03 -7.35
C LYS A 88 -3.53 -8.85 -7.69
N SER A 89 -4.42 -8.32 -8.54
CA SER A 89 -5.65 -9.04 -8.91
C SER A 89 -5.34 -10.34 -9.66
N ALA A 90 -4.34 -10.34 -10.56
CA ALA A 90 -3.92 -11.54 -11.26
C ALA A 90 -3.42 -12.64 -10.31
N ASN A 91 -2.64 -12.28 -9.29
CA ASN A 91 -2.16 -13.22 -8.28
C ASN A 91 -3.29 -13.74 -7.38
N GLU A 92 -4.25 -12.90 -7.00
CA GLU A 92 -5.44 -13.33 -6.26
C GLU A 92 -6.31 -14.31 -7.08
N ASP A 93 -6.48 -14.06 -8.38
CA ASP A 93 -7.21 -14.95 -9.29
C ASP A 93 -6.51 -16.31 -9.45
N ILE A 94 -5.17 -16.32 -9.54
CA ILE A 94 -4.38 -17.57 -9.59
C ILE A 94 -4.55 -18.35 -8.28
N GLN A 95 -4.37 -17.71 -7.13
CA GLN A 95 -4.51 -18.37 -5.83
C GLN A 95 -5.92 -18.90 -5.58
N THR A 96 -6.96 -18.15 -5.96
CA THR A 96 -8.35 -18.61 -5.83
C THR A 96 -8.64 -19.78 -6.77
N THR A 97 -8.07 -19.77 -7.98
CA THR A 97 -8.19 -20.86 -8.94
C THR A 97 -7.45 -22.11 -8.46
N GLU A 98 -6.24 -21.97 -7.92
CA GLU A 98 -5.48 -23.06 -7.32
C GLU A 98 -6.21 -23.65 -6.12
N ALA A 99 -6.66 -22.83 -5.16
CA ALA A 99 -7.45 -23.28 -4.02
C ALA A 99 -8.73 -23.99 -4.47
N ARG A 100 -9.43 -23.46 -5.48
CA ARG A 100 -10.60 -24.12 -6.07
C ARG A 100 -10.23 -25.46 -6.72
N THR A 101 -9.10 -25.53 -7.40
CA THR A 101 -8.61 -26.76 -8.05
C THR A 101 -8.17 -27.80 -7.03
N GLU A 102 -7.57 -27.41 -5.90
CA GLU A 102 -7.24 -28.31 -4.80
C GLU A 102 -8.50 -28.86 -4.11
N LEU A 103 -9.51 -28.00 -3.90
CA LEU A 103 -10.79 -28.39 -3.31
C LEU A 103 -11.58 -29.35 -4.22
N LEU A 104 -11.49 -29.16 -5.53
CA LEU A 104 -12.13 -30.04 -6.53
C LEU A 104 -11.27 -31.27 -6.88
N GLY A 105 -9.95 -31.17 -6.74
CA GLY A 105 -8.96 -32.18 -7.11
C GLY A 105 -8.64 -33.19 -6.01
N ARG A 106 -9.01 -32.94 -4.74
CA ARG A 106 -8.94 -33.93 -3.64
C ARG A 106 -10.05 -35.00 -3.69
N ARG A 107 -10.48 -35.40 -4.89
CA ARG A 107 -11.18 -36.68 -5.09
C ARG A 107 -10.22 -37.65 -5.77
N PRO A 108 -9.48 -38.50 -5.01
CA PRO A 108 -9.03 -39.75 -5.60
C PRO A 108 -10.31 -40.50 -6.02
N HIS A 109 -10.25 -41.25 -7.13
CA HIS A 109 -11.39 -41.96 -7.73
C HIS A 109 -12.30 -41.00 -8.56
N ASN A 110 -12.34 -41.00 -9.89
CA ASN A 110 -12.41 -42.13 -10.82
C ASN A 110 -13.23 -43.33 -10.31
N THR A 111 -14.16 -43.10 -9.39
CA THR A 111 -15.34 -43.95 -9.25
C THR A 111 -16.40 -43.34 -10.13
N ALA A 112 -16.71 -44.05 -11.21
CA ALA A 112 -17.82 -43.81 -12.10
C ALA A 112 -19.04 -43.19 -11.39
N THR A 113 -19.35 -41.94 -11.70
CA THR A 113 -20.75 -41.54 -11.73
C THR A 113 -21.33 -42.09 -13.02
N PRO A 114 -22.37 -42.94 -13.00
CA PRO A 114 -23.44 -42.76 -13.94
C PRO A 114 -24.23 -41.53 -13.44
N GLU A 115 -24.06 -40.42 -14.14
CA GLU A 115 -25.17 -39.62 -14.68
C GLU A 115 -26.56 -40.20 -14.32
N ASN A 116 -27.13 -39.84 -13.17
CA ASN A 116 -28.53 -40.14 -12.89
C ASN A 116 -29.11 -39.22 -11.79
N PRO A 117 -29.98 -38.26 -12.16
CA PRO A 117 -30.65 -37.35 -11.22
C PRO A 117 -31.62 -38.02 -10.22
N TYR A 118 -31.79 -39.35 -10.30
CA TYR A 118 -32.65 -40.15 -9.42
C TYR A 118 -31.89 -41.23 -8.63
N ALA A 119 -30.55 -41.19 -8.61
CA ALA A 119 -29.78 -42.06 -7.73
C ALA A 119 -29.87 -41.55 -6.28
N GLN A 120 -30.97 -41.92 -5.63
CA GLN A 120 -31.25 -41.70 -4.21
C GLN A 120 -30.11 -42.30 -3.38
N HIS A 121 -29.18 -41.47 -2.91
CA HIS A 121 -28.34 -41.84 -1.78
C HIS A 121 -29.12 -41.55 -0.50
N ASN A 122 -29.27 -42.57 0.34
CA ASN A 122 -29.81 -42.44 1.69
C ASN A 122 -29.06 -41.32 2.43
N LEU A 123 -29.74 -40.18 2.62
CA LEU A 123 -29.39 -39.19 3.63
C LEU A 123 -30.01 -39.62 4.96
N ALA A 124 -29.33 -40.51 5.68
CA ALA A 124 -29.43 -40.60 7.13
C ALA A 124 -27.97 -40.56 7.63
N ALA A 125 -27.49 -39.57 8.37
CA ALA A 125 -28.15 -38.63 9.24
C ALA A 125 -27.42 -37.28 9.18
N GLN A 126 -28.10 -36.27 8.64
CA GLN A 126 -27.81 -34.89 8.98
C GLN A 126 -28.38 -34.64 10.38
N HIS A 127 -27.48 -34.32 11.29
CA HIS A 127 -27.66 -33.63 12.56
C HIS A 127 -28.87 -32.66 12.49
N SER A 128 -30.01 -33.04 13.06
CA SER A 128 -31.13 -32.15 13.29
C SER A 128 -31.13 -31.76 14.77
N ALA A 129 -30.82 -30.50 15.06
CA ALA A 129 -30.81 -29.91 16.41
C ALA A 129 -32.20 -29.81 17.08
N PHE A 130 -33.23 -30.50 16.55
CA PHE A 130 -34.63 -30.38 16.95
C PHE A 130 -35.37 -31.72 17.07
N ALA A 131 -34.67 -32.85 17.25
CA ALA A 131 -35.34 -34.13 17.46
C ALA A 131 -35.92 -34.22 18.89
N PRO A 132 -37.19 -34.65 19.07
CA PRO A 132 -37.83 -34.70 20.39
C PRO A 132 -37.21 -35.82 21.23
N SER A 133 -36.78 -35.49 22.45
CA SER A 133 -36.34 -36.46 23.45
C SER A 133 -37.51 -37.32 23.92
N GLN A 134 -37.49 -38.61 23.58
CA GLN A 134 -38.42 -39.58 24.15
C GLN A 134 -38.05 -39.87 25.62
N PRO A 135 -39.01 -39.96 26.56
CA PRO A 135 -38.74 -40.29 27.95
C PRO A 135 -38.26 -41.73 28.10
N TYR A 136 -37.27 -41.94 28.96
CA TYR A 136 -36.71 -43.25 29.29
C TYR A 136 -37.64 -44.02 30.25
N ASP A 137 -38.13 -45.18 29.83
CA ASP A 137 -38.90 -46.13 30.67
C ASP A 137 -38.00 -47.32 31.07
N PRO A 138 -37.73 -47.55 32.37
CA PRO A 138 -36.82 -48.59 32.85
C PRO A 138 -37.31 -50.04 32.68
N ASN A 139 -38.61 -50.29 32.45
CA ASN A 139 -39.19 -51.65 32.49
C ASN A 139 -39.65 -52.20 31.14
N ALA A 140 -39.31 -51.54 30.03
CA ALA A 140 -39.62 -52.05 28.70
C ALA A 140 -38.63 -53.15 28.25
N PRO A 141 -39.10 -54.27 27.65
CA PRO A 141 -38.20 -55.28 27.08
C PRO A 141 -37.32 -54.65 25.99
N TYR A 142 -36.02 -54.97 26.00
CA TYR A 142 -35.00 -54.39 25.11
C TYR A 142 -35.43 -54.51 23.64
N ARG A 143 -35.86 -53.38 23.07
CA ARG A 143 -36.14 -53.24 21.64
C ARG A 143 -34.91 -52.61 20.99
N PRO A 144 -34.20 -53.31 20.09
CA PRO A 144 -33.09 -52.72 19.35
C PRO A 144 -33.59 -51.50 18.60
N ASN A 145 -32.99 -50.34 18.89
CA ASN A 145 -33.31 -49.10 18.21
C ASN A 145 -32.82 -49.21 16.76
N PRO A 146 -33.69 -49.15 15.73
CA PRO A 146 -33.27 -49.24 14.32
C PRO A 146 -32.33 -48.11 13.92
N TYR A 147 -32.28 -47.04 14.73
CA TYR A 147 -31.41 -45.88 14.56
C TYR A 147 -30.13 -45.94 15.41
N SER A 148 -29.87 -47.03 16.15
CA SER A 148 -28.55 -47.29 16.76
C SER A 148 -27.75 -48.35 16.00
N ALA A 149 -28.13 -48.65 14.76
CA ALA A 149 -27.44 -49.57 13.87
C ALA A 149 -26.83 -48.78 12.70
N GLY A 150 -25.78 -48.03 13.01
CA GLY A 150 -24.97 -47.29 12.04
C GLY A 150 -23.48 -47.32 12.37
N ALA A 151 -23.04 -48.31 13.16
CA ALA A 151 -21.64 -48.72 13.14
C ALA A 151 -21.48 -49.65 11.94
N PRO A 152 -20.81 -49.22 10.84
CA PRO A 152 -20.21 -50.19 9.96
C PRO A 152 -19.14 -50.90 10.78
N GLN A 153 -19.15 -52.22 10.75
CA GLN A 153 -18.03 -53.05 11.13
C GLN A 153 -16.86 -52.71 10.18
N GLY A 154 -16.11 -51.66 10.53
CA GLY A 154 -15.08 -51.04 9.66
C GLY A 154 -14.61 -49.64 10.08
N GLY A 155 -15.24 -48.99 11.07
CA GLY A 155 -15.06 -47.55 11.35
C GLY A 155 -14.00 -47.13 12.38
N GLN A 156 -12.97 -47.92 12.69
CA GLN A 156 -11.83 -47.42 13.50
C GLN A 156 -10.90 -46.51 12.67
N TYR A 157 -10.72 -46.83 11.38
CA TYR A 157 -9.84 -46.08 10.48
C TYR A 157 -10.35 -44.66 10.15
N ASP A 158 -11.66 -44.43 10.11
CA ASP A 158 -12.24 -43.11 9.77
C ASP A 158 -12.18 -42.10 10.92
N ARG A 159 -12.33 -42.56 12.17
CA ARG A 159 -12.21 -41.69 13.35
C ARG A 159 -10.75 -41.32 13.62
N GLU A 160 -9.84 -42.30 13.54
CA GLU A 160 -8.41 -42.06 13.69
C GLU A 160 -7.88 -41.15 12.58
N GLY A 161 -8.32 -41.34 11.33
CA GLY A 161 -7.98 -40.46 10.22
C GLY A 161 -8.46 -39.02 10.38
N HIS A 162 -9.60 -38.79 11.03
CA HIS A 162 -10.11 -37.44 11.32
C HIS A 162 -9.28 -36.73 12.41
N LEU A 163 -8.93 -37.44 13.48
CA LEU A 163 -8.13 -36.91 14.59
C LEU A 163 -6.69 -36.59 14.19
N LEU A 164 -6.08 -37.41 13.34
CA LEU A 164 -4.75 -37.16 12.79
C LEU A 164 -4.75 -35.94 11.86
N ARG A 165 -5.84 -35.75 11.11
CA ARG A 165 -6.02 -34.60 10.21
C ARG A 165 -6.27 -33.30 10.99
N GLU A 166 -7.05 -33.35 12.07
CA GLU A 166 -7.20 -32.22 13.00
C GLU A 166 -5.86 -31.86 13.65
N ASN A 167 -5.13 -32.83 14.20
CA ASN A 167 -3.82 -32.55 14.81
C ASN A 167 -2.83 -31.95 13.81
N THR A 168 -2.76 -32.49 12.59
CA THR A 168 -1.89 -31.93 11.54
C THR A 168 -2.34 -30.57 11.05
N PHE A 169 -3.65 -30.31 11.02
CA PHE A 169 -4.18 -28.97 10.72
C PHE A 169 -3.82 -27.98 11.83
N PHE A 170 -4.06 -28.32 13.10
CA PHE A 170 -3.72 -27.46 14.24
C PHE A 170 -2.23 -27.14 14.32
N ASN A 171 -1.36 -28.14 14.12
CA ASN A 171 0.10 -27.92 14.14
C ASN A 171 0.53 -26.98 13.01
N LYS A 172 0.04 -27.19 11.79
CA LYS A 172 0.33 -26.30 10.66
C LYS A 172 -0.20 -24.89 10.87
N THR A 173 -1.41 -24.76 11.41
CA THR A 173 -1.98 -23.45 11.72
C THR A 173 -1.19 -22.74 12.82
N SER A 174 -0.74 -23.46 13.85
CA SER A 174 0.09 -22.89 14.92
C SER A 174 1.40 -22.36 14.37
N GLU A 175 2.11 -23.15 13.55
CA GLU A 175 3.37 -22.72 12.91
C GLU A 175 3.18 -21.49 12.02
N GLN A 176 2.10 -21.46 11.23
CA GLN A 176 1.78 -20.31 10.38
C GLN A 176 1.42 -19.07 11.20
N LEU A 177 0.66 -19.21 12.29
CA LEU A 177 0.30 -18.10 13.18
C LEU A 177 1.52 -17.51 13.87
N ASP A 178 2.45 -18.35 14.31
CA ASP A 178 3.71 -17.91 14.90
C ASP A 178 4.57 -17.14 13.89
N GLU A 179 4.67 -17.64 12.65
CA GLU A 179 5.32 -16.93 11.55
C GLU A 179 4.67 -15.57 11.27
N PHE A 180 3.33 -15.49 11.25
CA PHE A 180 2.61 -14.23 11.07
C PHE A 180 2.83 -13.26 12.24
N LEU A 181 2.91 -13.77 13.47
CA LEU A 181 3.16 -12.96 14.66
C LEU A 181 4.56 -12.36 14.64
N ASP A 182 5.58 -13.15 14.32
CA ASP A 182 6.96 -12.67 14.24
C ASP A 182 7.15 -11.70 13.07
N ARG A 183 6.50 -11.96 11.93
CA ARG A 183 6.42 -11.02 10.82
C ARG A 183 5.72 -9.73 11.21
N GLY A 184 4.62 -9.82 11.96
CA GLY A 184 3.89 -8.68 12.49
C GLY A 184 4.75 -7.83 13.42
N ARG A 185 5.52 -8.47 14.31
CA ARG A 185 6.48 -7.80 15.20
C ARG A 185 7.57 -7.08 14.41
N ALA A 186 8.15 -7.72 13.39
CA ALA A 186 9.17 -7.11 12.55
C ALA A 186 8.64 -5.88 11.79
N VAL A 187 7.43 -5.98 11.22
CA VAL A 187 6.78 -4.85 10.52
C VAL A 187 6.48 -3.70 11.48
N LEU A 188 5.95 -3.99 12.68
CA LEU A 188 5.69 -2.97 13.70
C LEU A 188 6.98 -2.31 14.18
N GLY A 189 8.07 -3.07 14.29
CA GLY A 189 9.40 -2.56 14.59
C GLY A 189 9.91 -1.59 13.52
N ASP A 190 9.79 -1.96 12.24
CA ASP A 190 10.20 -1.10 11.12
C ASP A 190 9.34 0.18 11.04
N LEU A 191 8.01 0.08 11.25
CA LEU A 191 7.13 1.24 11.33
C LEU A 191 7.52 2.18 12.49
N GLY A 192 7.92 1.62 13.63
CA GLY A 192 8.45 2.38 14.77
C GLY A 192 9.73 3.13 14.42
N GLN A 193 10.67 2.46 13.76
CA GLN A 193 11.94 3.04 13.31
C GLN A 193 11.72 4.12 12.23
N GLN A 194 10.82 3.89 11.28
CA GLN A 194 10.42 4.86 10.26
C GLN A 194 9.76 6.10 10.88
N ARG A 195 8.90 5.92 11.88
CA ARG A 195 8.31 7.04 12.63
C ARG A 195 9.39 7.91 13.28
N ASP A 196 10.39 7.29 13.88
CA ASP A 196 11.46 8.04 14.56
C ASP A 196 12.40 8.72 13.54
N MET A 197 12.63 8.12 12.38
CA MET A 197 13.29 8.78 11.23
C MET A 197 12.48 9.99 10.71
N LEU A 198 11.16 9.83 10.58
CA LEU A 198 10.26 10.91 10.15
C LEU A 198 10.22 12.06 11.16
N LYS A 199 10.24 11.77 12.47
CA LYS A 199 10.39 12.80 13.51
C LYS A 199 11.73 13.54 13.39
N GLY A 200 12.83 12.83 13.12
CA GLY A 200 14.13 13.44 12.87
C GLY A 200 14.11 14.37 11.66
N THR A 201 13.45 13.94 10.58
CA THR A 201 13.25 14.76 9.37
C THR A 201 12.36 15.96 9.63
N GLN A 202 11.24 15.80 10.36
CA GLN A 202 10.35 16.89 10.75
C GLN A 202 11.09 17.93 11.59
N ARG A 203 11.92 17.49 12.54
CA ARG A 203 12.74 18.38 13.37
C ARG A 203 13.71 19.18 12.51
N ARG A 204 14.39 18.52 11.55
CA ARG A 204 15.25 19.21 10.55
C ARG A 204 14.45 20.18 9.68
N LEU A 205 13.23 19.83 9.28
CA LEU A 205 12.34 20.69 8.49
C LEU A 205 11.91 21.92 9.28
N TYR A 206 11.59 21.80 10.57
CA TYR A 206 11.34 22.95 11.45
C TYR A 206 12.59 23.84 11.58
N THR A 207 13.78 23.24 11.75
CA THR A 207 15.04 24.01 11.78
C THR A 207 15.25 24.75 10.46
N VAL A 208 15.07 24.09 9.32
CA VAL A 208 15.20 24.67 7.99
C VAL A 208 14.11 25.71 7.71
N ALA A 209 12.89 25.51 8.18
CA ALA A 209 11.82 26.49 8.09
C ALA A 209 12.13 27.75 8.90
N ASN A 210 12.73 27.61 10.09
CA ASN A 210 13.19 28.74 10.90
C ASN A 210 14.34 29.49 10.19
N THR A 211 15.26 28.77 9.53
CA THR A 211 16.34 29.37 8.74
C THR A 211 15.85 29.97 7.41
N LEU A 212 14.81 29.42 6.78
CA LEU A 212 14.16 29.99 5.61
C LEU A 212 13.26 31.19 5.96
N GLY A 213 12.76 31.27 7.20
CA GLY A 213 12.15 32.49 7.75
C GLY A 213 13.13 33.67 7.73
N ILE A 214 14.39 33.41 8.09
CA ILE A 214 15.51 34.37 7.95
C ILE A 214 15.83 34.66 6.46
N SER A 215 15.67 33.69 5.55
CA SER A 215 15.76 33.94 4.10
C SER A 215 14.61 34.80 3.55
N GLY A 216 13.42 34.79 4.15
CA GLY A 216 12.31 35.67 3.77
C GLY A 216 12.61 37.15 3.99
N ASP A 217 13.27 37.48 5.10
CA ASP A 217 13.76 38.84 5.36
C ASP A 217 14.89 39.22 4.42
N THR A 218 15.72 38.26 4.02
CA THR A 218 16.77 38.46 3.01
C THR A 218 16.17 38.71 1.62
N ILE A 219 15.12 37.98 1.24
CA ILE A 219 14.35 38.18 0.00
C ILE A 219 13.67 39.56 0.01
N ARG A 220 13.02 39.96 1.11
CA ARG A 220 12.46 41.30 1.26
C ARG A 220 13.53 42.40 1.24
N MET A 221 14.72 42.13 1.77
CA MET A 221 15.85 43.06 1.71
C MET A 221 16.32 43.28 0.28
N VAL A 222 16.37 42.22 -0.55
CA VAL A 222 16.74 42.33 -1.98
C VAL A 222 15.67 43.10 -2.75
N GLU A 223 14.39 42.81 -2.53
CA GLU A 223 13.29 43.51 -3.19
C GLU A 223 13.25 45.01 -2.83
N ARG A 224 13.61 45.36 -1.58
CA ARG A 224 13.74 46.75 -1.14
C ARG A 224 14.90 47.47 -1.84
N ARG A 225 16.04 46.80 -2.06
CA ARG A 225 17.18 47.38 -2.80
C ARG A 225 16.80 47.71 -4.25
N ALA A 226 16.07 46.83 -4.93
CA ALA A 226 15.61 47.08 -6.30
C ALA A 226 14.64 48.29 -6.38
N LYS A 227 13.76 48.47 -5.39
CA LYS A 227 12.88 49.65 -5.30
C LYS A 227 13.67 50.94 -5.04
N GLN A 228 14.66 50.90 -4.15
CA GLN A 228 15.52 52.05 -3.88
C GLN A 228 16.35 52.45 -5.09
N ASP A 229 16.89 51.49 -5.83
CA ASP A 229 17.68 51.73 -7.04
C ASP A 229 16.85 52.47 -8.12
N LYS A 230 15.58 52.11 -8.25
CA LYS A 230 14.64 52.80 -9.16
C LYS A 230 14.39 54.27 -8.78
N TRP A 231 14.38 54.57 -7.48
CA TRP A 231 14.27 55.94 -6.97
C TRP A 231 15.54 56.75 -7.20
N ILE A 232 16.72 56.14 -6.98
CA ILE A 232 18.02 56.77 -7.25
C ILE A 232 18.16 57.11 -8.73
N PHE A 233 17.75 56.21 -9.63
CA PHE A 233 17.73 56.46 -11.07
C PHE A 233 16.87 57.69 -11.43
N TRP A 234 15.64 57.74 -10.93
CA TRP A 234 14.74 58.87 -11.21
C TRP A 234 15.26 60.20 -10.63
N GLY A 235 15.88 60.15 -9.45
CA GLY A 235 16.57 61.31 -8.87
C GLY A 235 17.71 61.82 -9.76
N GLY A 236 18.53 60.92 -10.31
CA GLY A 236 19.60 61.28 -11.25
C GLY A 236 19.07 61.94 -12.53
N VAL A 237 17.96 61.45 -13.07
CA VAL A 237 17.30 62.06 -14.24
C VAL A 237 16.86 63.49 -13.94
N VAL A 238 16.22 63.74 -12.79
CA VAL A 238 15.78 65.09 -12.41
C VAL A 238 16.96 66.05 -12.23
N VAL A 239 18.02 65.61 -11.55
CA VAL A 239 19.24 66.41 -11.35
C VAL A 239 19.91 66.76 -12.67
N PHE A 240 19.95 65.81 -13.61
CA PHE A 240 20.51 66.04 -14.95
C PHE A 240 19.75 67.13 -15.71
N PHE A 241 18.41 67.07 -15.73
CA PHE A 241 17.59 68.12 -16.35
C PHE A 241 17.76 69.48 -15.68
N LEU A 242 17.84 69.52 -14.34
CA LEU A 242 18.08 70.74 -13.59
C LEU A 242 19.43 71.37 -13.95
N PHE A 243 20.47 70.55 -14.08
CA PHE A 243 21.80 71.00 -14.51
C PHE A 243 21.77 71.59 -15.92
N CYS A 244 21.15 70.91 -16.90
CA CYS A 244 21.00 71.44 -18.26
C CYS A 244 20.24 72.76 -18.27
N TRP A 245 19.17 72.88 -17.48
CA TRP A 245 18.40 74.12 -17.34
C TRP A 245 19.26 75.27 -16.78
N LEU A 246 20.04 75.00 -15.73
CA LEU A 246 20.93 75.98 -15.10
C LEU A 246 21.98 76.52 -16.08
N VAL A 247 22.59 75.63 -16.88
CA VAL A 247 23.56 76.01 -17.91
C VAL A 247 22.92 76.90 -18.96
N ILE A 248 21.72 76.55 -19.46
CA ILE A 248 21.02 77.38 -20.45
C ILE A 248 20.62 78.74 -19.87
N HIS A 249 20.24 78.80 -18.59
CA HIS A 249 19.82 80.05 -17.95
C HIS A 249 20.99 81.00 -17.65
N TYR A 250 22.14 80.48 -17.23
CA TYR A 250 23.29 81.31 -16.87
C TYR A 250 24.23 81.64 -18.02
N LEU A 251 24.25 80.82 -19.09
CA LEU A 251 25.11 81.04 -20.25
C LEU A 251 24.42 81.84 -21.38
N ARG A 252 23.18 82.29 -21.15
CA ARG A 252 22.37 83.04 -22.12
C ARG A 252 22.03 84.44 -21.61
#